data_AF-A0A7V9R780-F1
#
_entry.id   AF-A0A7V9R780-F1
#
_cell.length_a   1.000
_cell.length_b   1.000
_cell.length_c   1.000
_cell.angle_alpha   90.00
_cell.angle_beta   90.00
_cell.angle_gamma   90.00
#
_symmetry.space_group_name_H-M   'P 1'
#
loop_
_entity.id
_entity.type
_entity.pdbx_description
1 polymer ?
#
loop_
_entity_poly.entity_id
_entity_poly.type
_entity_poly.pdbx_seq_one_letter_code
_entity_poly.pdbx_strand_id
1 'polypeptide(L)'
;MTSGTTSASTGTQLSQPYAYSQRELVEPDWTRFAGWREVGVAEWESAQWQRAHCVKNVRQLRELLGAGVDERFYADLERDQAERATMSMLLPPQMLNTIVSHLAPHERGFTEALYADPVRRYMMPVFSDRRTDWPSHPHATRDSLHEHDMWVAEGLTHRYPTKVL
;
A
#
# COMPACT_ATOMS: atom_id res chain seq x y z
N MET A 1 51.77 40.06 -6.38
CA MET A 1 51.01 39.74 -7.60
C MET A 1 51.33 38.32 -7.97
N THR A 2 50.35 37.41 -7.82
CA THR A 2 50.14 36.18 -8.61
C THR A 2 48.87 35.57 -8.06
N SER A 3 47.74 35.94 -8.67
CA SER A 3 46.41 35.41 -8.39
C SER A 3 46.33 33.98 -8.91
N GLY A 4 46.04 33.02 -8.02
CA GLY A 4 45.70 31.66 -8.42
C GLY A 4 44.22 31.58 -8.77
N THR A 5 43.91 31.41 -10.06
CA THR A 5 42.55 31.16 -10.55
C THR A 5 42.18 29.69 -10.28
N THR A 6 41.37 29.45 -9.26
CA THR A 6 40.69 28.17 -9.07
C THR A 6 39.62 28.03 -10.16
N SER A 7 39.88 27.20 -11.17
CA SER A 7 38.87 26.82 -12.16
C SER A 7 37.84 25.91 -11.50
N ALA A 8 36.64 26.42 -11.27
CA ALA A 8 35.50 25.61 -10.84
C ALA A 8 35.10 24.67 -11.98
N SER A 9 35.17 23.36 -11.75
CA SER A 9 34.67 22.33 -12.66
C SER A 9 33.19 22.54 -12.91
N THR A 10 32.82 22.84 -14.15
CA THR A 10 31.43 22.93 -14.61
C THR A 10 30.82 21.53 -14.68
N GLY A 11 30.41 20.99 -13.53
CA GLY A 11 29.57 19.81 -13.49
C GLY A 11 28.22 20.14 -14.13
N THR A 12 27.88 19.45 -15.21
CA THR A 12 26.55 19.52 -15.82
C THR A 12 25.51 19.25 -14.74
N GLN A 13 24.75 20.27 -14.33
CA GLN A 13 23.60 20.09 -13.44
C GLN A 13 22.59 19.21 -14.18
N LEU A 14 22.54 17.93 -13.83
CA LEU A 14 21.49 17.03 -14.30
C LEU A 14 20.15 17.60 -13.80
N SER A 15 19.27 17.95 -14.72
CA SER A 15 17.93 18.42 -14.39
C SER A 15 17.19 17.33 -13.63
N GLN A 16 16.49 17.70 -12.56
CA GLN A 16 15.65 16.79 -11.78
C GLN A 16 14.73 16.00 -12.74
N PRO A 17 14.87 14.66 -12.86
CA PRO A 17 14.17 13.88 -13.90
C PRO A 17 12.67 13.74 -13.64
N TYR A 18 12.21 14.12 -12.45
CA TYR A 18 10.81 14.06 -12.04
C TYR A 18 10.39 15.39 -11.43
N ALA A 19 9.26 15.92 -11.89
CA ALA A 19 8.59 17.01 -11.22
C ALA A 19 7.85 16.46 -9.99
N TYR A 20 8.32 16.78 -8.79
CA TYR A 20 7.57 16.45 -7.58
C TYR A 20 6.39 17.41 -7.43
N SER A 21 5.17 16.89 -7.54
CA SER A 21 3.97 17.60 -7.13
C SER A 21 3.65 17.24 -5.69
N GLN A 22 3.65 18.21 -4.79
CA GLN A 22 3.10 18.02 -3.45
C GLN A 22 1.59 18.28 -3.49
N ARG A 23 0.80 17.34 -2.98
CA ARG A 23 -0.61 17.55 -2.67
C ARG A 23 -0.75 17.73 -1.17
N GLU A 24 -1.71 18.55 -0.76
CA GLU A 24 -2.07 18.64 0.65
C GLU A 24 -2.54 17.26 1.13
N LEU A 25 -1.99 16.81 2.26
CA LEU A 25 -2.36 15.55 2.86
C LEU A 25 -3.59 15.78 3.74
N VAL A 26 -4.75 15.41 3.20
CA VAL A 26 -6.03 15.50 3.90
C VAL A 26 -6.51 14.08 4.16
N GLU A 27 -6.95 13.81 5.39
CA GLU A 27 -7.67 12.57 5.67
C GLU A 27 -9.03 12.62 4.97
N PRO A 28 -9.38 11.63 4.12
CA PRO A 28 -10.67 11.61 3.46
C PRO A 28 -11.81 11.46 4.47
N ASP A 29 -12.99 11.97 4.13
CA ASP A 29 -14.19 11.73 4.94
C ASP A 29 -14.55 10.23 4.96
N TRP A 30 -14.43 9.58 6.11
CA TRP A 30 -14.74 8.15 6.25
C TRP A 30 -16.24 7.84 6.14
N THR A 31 -17.10 8.84 6.38
CA THR A 31 -18.56 8.66 6.33
C THR A 31 -19.08 8.49 4.89
N ARG A 32 -18.21 8.67 3.87
CA ARG A 32 -18.49 8.33 2.47
C ARG A 32 -18.82 6.85 2.28
N PHE A 33 -18.31 5.97 3.15
CA PHE A 33 -18.68 4.56 3.17
C PHE A 33 -19.93 4.36 4.00
N ALA A 34 -20.94 3.69 3.42
CA ALA A 34 -22.21 3.46 4.10
C ALA A 34 -22.02 2.71 5.44
N GLY A 35 -21.10 1.75 5.49
CA GLY A 35 -20.79 0.98 6.71
C GLY A 35 -20.10 1.78 7.83
N TRP A 36 -19.60 2.99 7.55
CA TRP A 36 -18.93 3.85 8.55
C TRP A 36 -19.61 5.20 8.75
N ARG A 37 -20.80 5.41 8.17
CA ARG A 37 -21.54 6.67 8.26
C ARG A 37 -21.87 7.09 9.69
N GLU A 38 -22.12 6.12 10.55
CA GLU A 38 -22.50 6.33 11.96
C GLU A 38 -21.30 6.29 12.92
N VAL A 39 -20.10 6.02 12.42
CA VAL A 39 -18.89 5.91 13.25
C VAL A 39 -18.44 7.31 13.67
N GLY A 40 -18.41 7.54 14.98
CA GLY A 40 -17.99 8.83 15.55
C GLY A 40 -16.47 9.03 15.49
N VAL A 41 -16.03 10.29 15.65
CA VAL A 41 -14.60 10.66 15.64
C VAL A 41 -13.80 9.85 16.68
N ALA A 42 -14.32 9.72 17.91
CA ALA A 42 -13.63 9.02 18.99
C ALA A 42 -13.43 7.52 18.69
N GLU A 43 -14.37 6.89 17.98
CA GLU A 43 -14.21 5.51 17.52
C GLU A 43 -13.21 5.42 16.37
N TRP A 44 -13.31 6.35 15.41
CA TRP A 44 -12.41 6.40 14.26
C TRP A 44 -10.94 6.56 14.68
N GLU A 45 -10.67 7.42 15.65
CA GLU A 45 -9.32 7.66 16.20
C GLU A 45 -8.83 6.54 17.14
N SER A 46 -9.70 5.61 17.53
CA SER A 46 -9.31 4.49 18.39
C SER A 46 -8.57 3.39 17.61
N ALA A 47 -7.31 3.18 17.95
CA ALA A 47 -6.52 2.06 17.40
C ALA A 47 -7.15 0.69 17.71
N GLN A 48 -7.82 0.55 18.86
CA GLN A 48 -8.54 -0.69 19.21
C GLN A 48 -9.73 -0.91 18.28
N TRP A 49 -10.51 0.15 18.00
CA TRP A 49 -11.63 0.08 17.06
C TRP A 49 -11.13 -0.23 15.64
N GLN A 50 -10.11 0.48 15.15
CA GLN A 50 -9.50 0.22 13.85
C GLN A 50 -9.08 -1.25 13.69
N ARG A 51 -8.44 -1.83 14.72
CA ARG A 51 -8.02 -3.25 14.71
C ARG A 51 -9.21 -4.21 14.75
N ALA A 52 -10.24 -3.91 15.54
CA ALA A 52 -11.44 -4.74 15.64
C ALA A 52 -12.25 -4.76 14.34
N HIS A 53 -12.24 -3.65 13.60
CA HIS A 53 -13.01 -3.45 12.38
C HIS A 53 -12.21 -3.61 11.08
N CYS A 54 -11.05 -4.28 11.12
CA CYS A 54 -10.32 -4.61 9.89
C CYS A 54 -11.15 -5.48 8.94
N VAL A 55 -11.10 -5.14 7.65
CA VAL A 55 -11.65 -5.95 6.56
C VAL A 55 -10.66 -7.07 6.23
N LYS A 56 -11.14 -8.32 6.28
CA LYS A 56 -10.31 -9.53 6.23
C LYS A 56 -10.59 -10.41 5.02
N ASN A 57 -11.71 -10.20 4.34
CA ASN A 57 -12.12 -11.02 3.21
C ASN A 57 -12.96 -10.23 2.20
N VAL A 58 -13.15 -10.83 1.02
CA VAL A 58 -13.86 -10.21 -0.10
C VAL A 58 -15.33 -9.93 0.24
N ARG A 59 -15.98 -10.79 1.04
CA ARG A 59 -17.36 -10.57 1.48
C ARG A 59 -17.51 -9.27 2.28
N GLN A 60 -16.65 -9.05 3.28
CA GLN A 60 -16.65 -7.82 4.07
C GLN A 60 -16.33 -6.58 3.22
N LEU A 61 -15.43 -6.72 2.24
CA LEU A 61 -15.13 -5.63 1.32
C LEU A 61 -16.34 -5.29 0.44
N ARG A 62 -17.07 -6.30 -0.05
CA ARG A 62 -18.32 -6.12 -0.82
C ARG A 62 -19.38 -5.42 0.03
N GLU A 63 -19.55 -5.82 1.29
CA GLU A 63 -20.47 -5.18 2.23
C GLU A 63 -20.14 -3.69 2.43
N LEU A 64 -18.84 -3.34 2.52
CA LEU A 64 -18.38 -1.97 2.72
C LEU A 64 -18.52 -1.08 1.48
N LEU A 65 -18.07 -1.56 0.31
CA LEU A 65 -18.05 -0.78 -0.93
C LEU A 65 -19.42 -0.75 -1.63
N GLY A 66 -20.28 -1.73 -1.36
CA GLY A 66 -21.62 -1.82 -1.91
C GLY A 66 -21.63 -2.09 -3.42
N ALA A 67 -22.77 -1.77 -4.06
CA ALA A 67 -23.02 -2.10 -5.47
C ALA A 67 -22.30 -1.20 -6.49
N GLY A 68 -21.47 -0.25 -6.04
CA GLY A 68 -20.77 0.69 -6.93
C GLY A 68 -19.47 0.15 -7.52
N VAL A 69 -19.04 -1.05 -7.10
CA VAL A 69 -17.86 -1.75 -7.63
C VAL A 69 -18.28 -2.89 -8.53
N ASP A 70 -17.68 -2.97 -9.72
CA ASP A 70 -18.00 -4.04 -10.66
C ASP A 70 -17.56 -5.41 -10.13
N GLU A 71 -18.37 -6.43 -10.37
CA GLU A 71 -18.08 -7.83 -10.02
C GLU A 71 -16.72 -8.34 -10.51
N ARG A 72 -16.24 -7.81 -11.65
CA ARG A 72 -14.92 -8.16 -12.20
C ARG A 72 -13.78 -7.85 -11.22
N PHE A 73 -13.89 -6.78 -10.41
CA PHE A 73 -12.87 -6.43 -9.43
C PHE A 73 -12.77 -7.49 -8.33
N TYR A 74 -13.91 -7.92 -7.82
CA TYR A 74 -13.94 -8.95 -6.78
C TYR A 74 -13.50 -10.30 -7.32
N ALA A 75 -13.89 -10.67 -8.54
CA ALA A 75 -13.40 -11.89 -9.19
C ALA A 75 -11.87 -11.87 -9.38
N ASP A 76 -11.30 -10.71 -9.75
CA ASP A 76 -9.85 -10.54 -9.91
C ASP A 76 -9.10 -10.62 -8.57
N LEU A 77 -9.70 -10.08 -7.50
CA LEU A 77 -9.19 -10.21 -6.13
C LEU A 77 -9.26 -11.64 -5.61
N GLU A 78 -10.39 -12.33 -5.80
CA GLU A 78 -10.58 -13.73 -5.40
C GLU A 78 -9.59 -14.64 -6.13
N ARG A 79 -9.34 -14.37 -7.41
CA ARG A 79 -8.33 -15.08 -8.20
C ARG A 79 -6.93 -14.87 -7.66
N ASP A 80 -6.56 -13.65 -7.27
CA ASP A 80 -5.25 -13.39 -6.64
C ASP A 80 -5.09 -14.18 -5.35
N GLN A 81 -6.12 -14.15 -4.49
CA GLN A 81 -6.11 -14.88 -3.22
C GLN A 81 -5.98 -16.39 -3.41
N ALA A 82 -6.62 -16.95 -4.43
CA ALA A 82 -6.56 -18.37 -4.73
C ALA A 82 -5.23 -18.80 -5.36
N GLU A 83 -4.61 -17.95 -6.17
CA GLU A 83 -3.52 -18.37 -7.05
C GLU A 83 -2.14 -17.74 -6.78
N ARG A 84 -2.06 -16.59 -6.11
CA ARG A 84 -0.83 -15.77 -6.04
C ARG A 84 -0.53 -15.19 -4.66
N ALA A 85 -1.54 -14.86 -3.86
CA ALA A 85 -1.34 -14.26 -2.56
C ALA A 85 -0.62 -15.20 -1.60
N THR A 86 0.42 -14.68 -0.93
CA THR A 86 1.19 -15.40 0.09
C THR A 86 0.81 -14.99 1.52
N MET A 87 0.02 -13.93 1.66
CA MET A 87 -0.43 -13.37 2.94
C MET A 87 -1.93 -13.12 2.92
N SER A 88 -2.57 -13.36 4.05
CA SER A 88 -4.00 -13.08 4.24
C SER A 88 -4.28 -11.58 4.20
N MET A 89 -5.45 -11.20 3.70
CA MET A 89 -5.92 -9.83 3.69
C MET A 89 -6.29 -9.36 5.11
N LEU A 90 -5.82 -8.18 5.50
CA LEU A 90 -6.20 -7.50 6.75
C LEU A 90 -5.99 -5.99 6.56
N LEU A 91 -7.06 -5.27 6.20
CA LEU A 91 -6.99 -3.82 6.01
C LEU A 91 -7.75 -3.08 7.12
N PRO A 92 -7.08 -2.20 7.89
CA PRO A 92 -7.75 -1.29 8.81
C PRO A 92 -8.69 -0.32 8.07
N PRO A 93 -9.79 0.12 8.70
CA PRO A 93 -10.70 1.12 8.14
C PRO A 93 -9.98 2.38 7.62
N GLN A 94 -9.01 2.91 8.38
CA GLN A 94 -8.26 4.10 7.98
C GLN A 94 -7.46 3.89 6.68
N MET A 95 -6.83 2.72 6.49
CA MET A 95 -6.12 2.40 5.25
C MET A 95 -7.08 2.34 4.06
N LEU A 96 -8.21 1.67 4.21
CA LEU A 96 -9.26 1.62 3.19
C LEU A 96 -9.82 3.00 2.87
N ASN A 97 -9.93 3.88 3.87
CA ASN A 97 -10.40 5.24 3.65
C ASN A 97 -9.46 6.08 2.78
N THR A 98 -8.15 5.77 2.80
CA THR A 98 -7.17 6.43 1.91
C THR A 98 -7.18 5.91 0.48
N ILE A 99 -7.77 4.74 0.22
CA ILE A 99 -7.90 4.16 -1.12
C ILE A 99 -9.03 4.87 -1.87
N VAL A 100 -8.73 5.38 -3.07
CA VAL A 100 -9.67 6.15 -3.89
C VAL A 100 -10.30 7.26 -3.05
N SER A 101 -9.46 8.13 -2.49
CA SER A 101 -9.87 9.21 -1.58
C SER A 101 -10.75 10.30 -2.21
N HIS A 102 -10.82 10.34 -3.54
CA HIS A 102 -11.42 11.43 -4.31
C HIS A 102 -12.80 11.09 -4.90
N LEU A 103 -13.30 9.86 -4.70
CA LEU A 103 -14.63 9.42 -5.13
C LEU A 103 -15.30 8.62 -4.02
N ALA A 104 -16.62 8.69 -3.91
CA ALA A 104 -17.40 7.77 -3.10
C ALA A 104 -17.64 6.45 -3.86
N PRO A 105 -17.81 5.31 -3.16
CA PRO A 105 -17.92 3.99 -3.80
C PRO A 105 -19.01 3.86 -4.87
N HIS A 106 -20.10 4.62 -4.74
CA HIS A 106 -21.25 4.59 -5.66
C HIS A 106 -21.09 5.48 -6.90
N GLU A 107 -20.02 6.28 -6.96
CA GLU A 107 -19.78 7.18 -8.09
C GLU A 107 -19.24 6.44 -9.31
N ARG A 108 -19.59 6.94 -10.50
CA ARG A 108 -19.11 6.35 -11.75
C ARG A 108 -17.58 6.45 -11.85
N GLY A 109 -16.96 5.38 -12.33
CA GLY A 109 -15.51 5.30 -12.48
C GLY A 109 -14.78 4.90 -11.20
N PHE A 110 -15.48 4.67 -10.08
CA PHE A 110 -14.85 4.21 -8.84
C PHE A 110 -14.05 2.91 -9.02
N THR A 111 -14.58 1.92 -9.75
CA THR A 111 -13.86 0.67 -10.07
C THR A 111 -12.52 0.93 -10.76
N GLU A 112 -12.48 1.85 -11.74
CA GLU A 112 -11.23 2.14 -12.46
C GLU A 112 -10.25 2.93 -11.60
N ALA A 113 -10.75 3.85 -10.79
CA ALA A 113 -9.95 4.52 -9.79
C ALA A 113 -9.37 3.52 -8.77
N LEU A 114 -10.12 2.48 -8.40
CA LEU A 114 -9.69 1.42 -7.51
C LEU A 114 -8.53 0.63 -8.12
N TYR A 115 -8.63 0.23 -9.40
CA TYR A 115 -7.52 -0.39 -10.12
C TYR A 115 -6.30 0.54 -10.23
N ALA A 116 -6.50 1.85 -10.43
CA ALA A 116 -5.39 2.80 -10.56
C ALA A 116 -4.72 3.19 -9.22
N ASP A 117 -5.38 2.91 -8.08
CA ASP A 117 -4.92 3.40 -6.78
C ASP A 117 -3.65 2.67 -6.29
N PRO A 118 -2.57 3.40 -5.97
CA PRO A 118 -1.30 2.80 -5.56
C PRO A 118 -1.34 2.21 -4.13
N VAL A 119 -2.16 2.75 -3.24
CA VAL A 119 -2.32 2.23 -1.88
C VAL A 119 -3.05 0.89 -1.95
N ARG A 120 -4.11 0.81 -2.76
CA ARG A 120 -4.83 -0.42 -3.07
C ARG A 120 -3.89 -1.44 -3.71
N ARG A 121 -3.01 -1.03 -4.64
CA ARG A 121 -1.99 -1.91 -5.24
C ARG A 121 -1.05 -2.53 -4.23
N TYR A 122 -0.67 -1.78 -3.20
CA TYR A 122 0.22 -2.26 -2.15
C TYR A 122 -0.52 -3.12 -1.12
N MET A 123 -1.69 -2.68 -0.66
CA MET A 123 -2.40 -3.28 0.48
C MET A 123 -3.37 -4.39 0.09
N MET A 124 -3.91 -4.35 -1.14
CA MET A 124 -4.91 -5.29 -1.66
C MET A 124 -4.64 -5.57 -3.15
N PRO A 125 -3.58 -6.34 -3.47
CA PRO A 125 -3.29 -6.72 -4.84
C PRO A 125 -4.43 -7.55 -5.43
N VAL A 126 -4.71 -7.33 -6.71
CA VAL A 126 -5.59 -8.16 -7.54
C VAL A 126 -4.75 -8.87 -8.61
N PHE A 127 -5.29 -9.92 -9.23
CA PHE A 127 -4.49 -10.80 -10.07
C PHE A 127 -3.91 -10.03 -11.26
N SER A 128 -4.65 -9.06 -11.82
CA SER A 128 -4.18 -8.21 -12.90
C SER A 128 -3.01 -7.27 -12.53
N ASP A 129 -2.72 -7.02 -11.25
CA ASP A 129 -1.53 -6.26 -10.84
C ASP A 129 -0.23 -7.06 -11.04
N ARG A 130 -0.35 -8.41 -11.06
CA ARG A 130 0.79 -9.32 -11.07
C ARG A 130 1.42 -9.35 -12.46
N ARG A 131 2.74 -9.19 -12.51
CA ARG A 131 3.49 -9.41 -13.74
C ARG A 131 3.41 -10.88 -14.15
N THR A 132 3.02 -11.13 -15.39
CA THR A 132 2.90 -12.47 -15.97
C THR A 132 4.21 -12.98 -16.57
N ASP A 133 5.10 -12.07 -16.96
CA ASP A 133 6.36 -12.36 -17.62
C ASP A 133 7.47 -12.75 -16.64
N TRP A 134 7.55 -12.04 -15.50
CA TRP A 134 8.56 -12.27 -14.48
C TRP A 134 7.97 -12.17 -13.06
N PRO A 135 7.18 -13.18 -12.63
CA PRO A 135 6.45 -13.12 -11.36
C PRO A 135 7.37 -13.10 -10.14
N SER A 136 8.60 -13.60 -10.25
CA SER A 136 9.62 -13.52 -9.19
C SER A 136 11.02 -13.53 -9.80
N HIS A 137 11.93 -12.77 -9.21
CA HIS A 137 13.33 -12.77 -9.61
C HIS A 137 13.95 -14.18 -9.44
N PRO A 138 14.87 -14.67 -10.32
CA PRO A 138 15.40 -16.04 -10.21
C PRO A 138 16.20 -16.27 -8.93
N HIS A 139 16.70 -15.20 -8.33
CA HIS A 139 17.41 -15.22 -7.05
C HIS A 139 16.52 -14.87 -5.86
N ALA A 140 15.19 -14.76 -6.04
CA ALA A 140 14.28 -14.54 -4.92
C ALA A 140 14.25 -15.79 -4.04
N THR A 141 14.55 -15.62 -2.76
CA THR A 141 14.43 -16.67 -1.73
C THR A 141 13.57 -16.18 -0.57
N ARG A 142 12.99 -17.10 0.20
CA ARG A 142 12.09 -16.77 1.31
C ARG A 142 12.75 -15.89 2.38
N ASP A 143 14.03 -16.12 2.64
CA ASP A 143 14.86 -15.33 3.55
C ASP A 143 16.09 -14.82 2.79
N SER A 144 15.86 -13.91 1.84
CA SER A 144 16.93 -13.34 1.00
C SER A 144 17.94 -12.50 1.79
N LEU A 145 17.59 -12.13 3.03
CA LEU A 145 18.46 -11.35 3.90
C LEU A 145 19.23 -12.22 4.89
N HIS A 146 18.97 -13.52 4.97
CA HIS A 146 19.58 -14.45 5.93
C HIS A 146 19.31 -14.03 7.38
N GLU A 147 18.07 -13.60 7.68
CA GLU A 147 17.69 -13.19 9.04
C GLU A 147 17.78 -14.37 10.01
N HIS A 148 17.28 -15.55 9.64
CA HIS A 148 17.32 -16.74 10.50
C HIS A 148 18.74 -17.22 10.79
N ASP A 149 19.61 -17.22 9.79
CA ASP A 149 21.01 -17.67 9.94
C ASP A 149 21.80 -16.78 10.93
N MET A 150 21.33 -15.54 11.13
CA MET A 150 21.94 -14.52 11.99
C MET A 150 21.22 -14.37 13.33
N TRP A 151 20.34 -15.31 13.68
CA TRP A 151 19.69 -15.33 14.98
C TRP A 151 20.66 -15.70 16.10
N VAL A 152 20.72 -14.85 17.12
CA VAL A 152 21.38 -15.17 18.40
C VAL A 152 20.40 -15.82 19.38
N ALA A 153 19.10 -15.56 19.18
CA ALA A 153 17.95 -16.22 19.80
C ALA A 153 16.77 -16.15 18.82
N GLU A 154 15.74 -16.97 19.03
CA GLU A 154 14.54 -16.97 18.17
C GLU A 154 13.92 -15.57 18.07
N GLY A 155 13.80 -15.07 16.84
CA GLY A 155 13.26 -13.73 16.56
C GLY A 155 14.20 -12.56 16.87
N LEU A 156 15.46 -12.79 17.27
CA LEU A 156 16.45 -11.74 17.52
C LEU A 156 17.65 -11.88 16.56
N THR A 157 17.70 -11.01 15.56
CA THR A 157 18.72 -11.02 14.50
C THR A 157 19.85 -10.04 14.81
N HIS A 158 21.10 -10.50 14.83
CA HIS A 158 22.28 -9.64 15.05
C HIS A 158 23.19 -9.61 13.81
N ARG A 159 22.78 -8.87 12.78
CA ARG A 159 23.59 -8.71 11.56
C ARG A 159 24.72 -7.69 11.69
N TYR A 160 24.43 -6.55 12.32
CA TYR A 160 25.34 -5.42 12.38
C TYR A 160 25.98 -5.33 13.77
N PRO A 161 27.27 -4.96 13.89
CA PRO A 161 27.99 -5.01 15.16
C PRO A 161 27.28 -4.30 16.33
N THR A 162 26.54 -3.22 16.05
CA THR A 162 25.94 -2.34 17.06
C THR A 162 24.41 -2.31 17.05
N LYS A 163 23.73 -3.14 16.26
CA LYS A 163 22.26 -3.11 16.11
C LYS A 163 21.67 -4.50 15.97
N VAL A 164 20.49 -4.69 16.55
CA VAL A 164 19.69 -5.91 16.43
C VAL A 164 18.31 -5.59 15.85
N LEU A 165 17.69 -6.58 15.22
CA LEU A 165 16.27 -6.61 14.82
C LEU A 165 15.54 -7.63 15.69
#